data_AF-A0A177ECH2-F1
#
_entry.id   AF-A0A177ECH2-F1
#
_cell.length_a   1.000
_cell.length_b   1.000
_cell.length_c   1.000
_cell.angle_alpha   90.00
_cell.angle_beta   90.00
_cell.angle_gamma   90.00
#
_symmetry.space_group_name_H-M   'P 1'
#
loop_
_entity.id
_entity.type
_entity.pdbx_description
1 polymer ?
#
loop_
_entity_poly.entity_id
_entity_poly.type
_entity_poly.pdbx_seq_one_letter_code
_entity_poly.pdbx_strand_id
1 'polypeptide(L)'
;MSCTIHQDQDVTKTVLCFSLDAWEVCSKGTLPEELAKSQTRANLGRLSSKEQALITTQQWIVADKDQMCPICLSTFEDLKNASADICILDHPEHRVCSHCLSSLVAANGGRNHIACPGCRGKISLPLVENKIYQNSEGHFELSIGGPSSTTRVLSFPASDLDDLLAHPHPHPHQE
;
A
#
# COMPACT_ATOMS: atom_id res chain seq x y z
N MET A 1 38.04 5.98 -16.41
CA MET A 1 37.19 4.82 -16.08
C MET A 1 36.38 5.22 -14.87
N SER A 2 35.21 5.80 -15.11
CA SER A 2 34.40 6.39 -14.04
C SER A 2 33.27 5.42 -13.72
N CYS A 3 33.38 4.76 -12.57
CA CYS A 3 32.32 3.90 -12.06
C CYS A 3 31.12 4.76 -11.66
N THR A 4 30.08 4.75 -12.47
CA THR A 4 28.77 5.31 -12.10
C THR A 4 28.12 4.34 -11.12
N ILE A 5 28.18 4.67 -9.83
CA ILE A 5 27.34 4.04 -8.82
C ILE A 5 25.91 4.48 -9.14
N HIS A 6 25.10 3.59 -9.69
CA HIS A 6 23.66 3.79 -9.72
C HIS A 6 23.19 3.75 -8.27
N GLN A 7 22.90 4.92 -7.71
CA GLN A 7 22.03 5.02 -6.56
C GLN A 7 20.68 4.48 -7.01
N ASP A 8 20.39 3.24 -6.59
CA ASP A 8 19.06 2.64 -6.65
C ASP A 8 18.17 3.50 -5.73
N GLN A 9 17.61 4.57 -6.30
CA GLN A 9 16.71 5.47 -5.62
C GLN A 9 15.44 4.69 -5.27
N ASP A 10 15.24 4.49 -3.96
CA ASP A 10 13.94 4.35 -3.29
C ASP A 10 12.82 3.77 -4.17
N VAL A 11 12.97 2.50 -4.59
CA VAL A 11 11.93 1.80 -5.37
C VAL A 11 10.82 1.42 -4.41
N THR A 12 9.91 2.37 -4.13
CA THR A 12 8.68 2.09 -3.41
C THR A 12 7.89 1.04 -4.18
N LYS A 13 7.61 -0.10 -3.53
CA LYS A 13 6.81 -1.16 -4.15
C LYS A 13 5.33 -0.82 -4.00
N THR A 14 4.60 -0.90 -5.10
CA THR A 14 3.14 -0.79 -5.07
C THR A 14 2.52 -2.15 -4.73
N VAL A 15 1.49 -2.11 -3.90
CA VAL A 15 0.64 -3.25 -3.54
C VAL A 15 -0.78 -2.89 -3.95
N LEU A 16 -1.47 -3.83 -4.58
CA LEU A 16 -2.85 -3.62 -5.01
C LEU A 16 -3.81 -4.35 -4.07
N CYS A 17 -4.58 -3.58 -3.32
CA CYS A 17 -5.61 -4.05 -2.41
C CYS A 17 -7.00 -3.93 -3.02
N PHE A 18 -7.88 -4.85 -2.65
CA PHE A 18 -9.26 -4.94 -3.10
C PHE A 18 -10.15 -5.00 -1.87
N SER A 19 -11.17 -4.15 -1.82
CA SER A 19 -12.29 -4.41 -0.93
C SER A 19 -12.91 -5.76 -1.28
N LEU A 20 -13.66 -6.33 -0.35
CA LEU A 20 -14.25 -7.66 -0.55
C LEU A 20 -15.23 -7.67 -1.73
N ASP A 21 -16.01 -6.61 -1.91
CA ASP A 21 -16.91 -6.48 -3.07
C ASP A 21 -16.11 -6.37 -4.38
N ALA A 22 -15.01 -5.60 -4.37
CA ALA A 22 -14.14 -5.46 -5.54
C ALA A 22 -13.45 -6.78 -5.87
N TRP A 23 -13.04 -7.54 -4.86
CA TRP A 23 -12.47 -8.86 -5.02
C TRP A 23 -13.47 -9.86 -5.60
N GLU A 24 -14.73 -9.79 -5.18
CA GLU A 24 -15.79 -10.68 -5.70
C GLU A 24 -16.10 -10.41 -7.17
N VAL A 25 -16.05 -9.15 -7.60
CA VAL A 25 -16.19 -8.79 -9.02
C VAL A 25 -14.93 -9.14 -9.82
N CYS A 26 -13.75 -8.95 -9.22
CA CYS A 26 -12.46 -9.35 -9.79
C CYS A 26 -12.41 -10.85 -10.05
N SER A 27 -12.84 -11.67 -9.08
CA SER A 27 -12.83 -13.13 -9.19
C SER A 27 -13.81 -13.68 -10.23
N LYS A 28 -14.86 -12.90 -10.56
CA LYS A 28 -15.79 -13.19 -11.66
C LYS A 28 -15.27 -12.71 -13.03
N GLY A 29 -14.15 -11.99 -13.06
CA GLY A 29 -13.54 -11.49 -14.30
C GLY A 29 -14.17 -10.21 -14.85
N THR A 30 -15.11 -9.57 -14.13
CA THR A 30 -15.90 -8.44 -14.65
C THR A 30 -15.44 -7.08 -14.11
N LEU A 31 -14.33 -7.03 -13.38
CA LEU A 31 -13.86 -5.79 -12.76
C LEU A 31 -13.45 -4.70 -13.79
N PRO A 32 -12.79 -5.02 -14.92
CA PRO A 32 -12.45 -4.03 -15.95
C PRO A 32 -13.67 -3.31 -16.51
N GLU A 33 -14.76 -4.04 -16.76
CA GLU A 33 -16.00 -3.47 -17.27
C GLU A 33 -16.65 -2.55 -16.25
N GLU A 34 -16.63 -2.93 -14.97
CA GLU A 34 -17.15 -2.08 -13.89
C GLU A 34 -16.29 -0.82 -13.68
N LEU A 35 -14.97 -0.94 -13.76
CA LEU A 35 -14.05 0.20 -13.69
C LEU A 35 -14.13 1.11 -14.93
N ALA A 36 -14.52 0.58 -16.08
CA ALA A 36 -14.75 1.36 -17.29
C ALA A 36 -16.02 2.21 -17.23
N LYS A 37 -17.02 1.77 -16.44
CA LYS A 37 -18.27 2.52 -16.20
C LYS A 37 -18.07 3.69 -15.23
N SER A 38 -17.06 3.62 -14.37
CA SER A 38 -16.77 4.69 -13.41
C SER A 38 -15.73 5.68 -13.96
N GLN A 39 -15.67 6.87 -13.35
CA GLN A 39 -14.70 7.92 -13.71
C GLN A 39 -13.23 7.53 -13.40
N THR A 40 -13.03 6.32 -12.87
CA THR A 40 -11.77 5.72 -12.45
C THR A 40 -10.82 5.40 -13.59
N ARG A 41 -11.28 5.39 -14.84
CA ARG A 41 -10.43 5.15 -16.02
C ARG A 41 -9.20 6.06 -16.06
N ALA A 42 -9.31 7.31 -15.61
CA ALA A 42 -8.19 8.24 -15.55
C ALA A 42 -7.13 7.82 -14.51
N ASN A 43 -7.54 7.18 -13.41
CA ASN A 43 -6.63 6.70 -12.37
C ASN A 43 -5.95 5.38 -12.75
N LEU A 44 -6.54 4.56 -13.62
CA LEU A 44 -5.90 3.32 -14.11
C LEU A 44 -4.56 3.59 -14.80
N GLY A 45 -4.44 4.70 -15.53
CA GLY A 45 -3.18 5.10 -16.17
C GLY A 45 -2.06 5.45 -15.20
N ARG A 46 -2.38 5.62 -13.90
CA ARG A 46 -1.40 5.91 -12.84
C ARG A 46 -0.84 4.65 -12.19
N LEU A 47 -1.47 3.49 -12.42
CA LEU A 47 -0.98 2.21 -11.94
C LEU A 47 0.23 1.74 -12.76
N SER A 48 1.09 0.93 -12.15
CA SER A 48 2.15 0.26 -12.90
C SER A 48 1.56 -0.66 -13.98
N SER A 49 2.31 -0.94 -15.05
CA SER A 49 1.88 -1.88 -16.10
C SER A 49 1.53 -3.26 -15.52
N LYS A 50 2.19 -3.65 -14.43
CA LYS A 50 1.92 -4.89 -13.70
C LYS A 50 0.55 -4.88 -13.04
N GLU A 51 0.22 -3.80 -12.32
CA GLU A 51 -1.10 -3.63 -11.69
C GLU A 51 -2.22 -3.52 -12.73
N GLN A 52 -1.99 -2.79 -13.83
CA GLN A 52 -2.95 -2.73 -14.93
C GLN A 52 -3.19 -4.12 -15.54
N ALA A 53 -2.13 -4.92 -15.72
CA ALA A 53 -2.25 -6.29 -16.20
C ALA A 53 -3.02 -7.19 -15.21
N LEU A 54 -2.80 -7.04 -13.90
CA LEU A 54 -3.54 -7.76 -12.86
C LEU A 54 -5.05 -7.51 -12.97
N ILE A 55 -5.43 -6.25 -13.12
CA ILE A 55 -6.84 -5.82 -13.24
C ILE A 55 -7.43 -6.31 -14.57
N THR A 56 -6.69 -6.18 -15.67
CA THR A 56 -7.25 -6.43 -17.01
C THR A 56 -7.34 -7.92 -17.34
N THR A 57 -6.31 -8.69 -16.99
CA THR A 57 -6.21 -10.08 -17.45
C THR A 57 -7.03 -11.03 -16.60
N GLN A 58 -7.03 -10.88 -15.27
CA GLN A 58 -7.75 -11.70 -14.27
C GLN A 58 -7.63 -13.24 -14.42
N GLN A 59 -6.84 -13.74 -15.38
CA GLN A 59 -6.63 -15.17 -15.69
C GLN A 59 -5.95 -15.95 -14.57
N TRP A 60 -5.45 -15.25 -13.55
CA TRP A 60 -4.74 -15.79 -12.40
C TRP A 60 -5.68 -16.19 -11.25
N ILE A 61 -6.98 -15.90 -11.34
CA ILE A 61 -7.94 -16.22 -10.28
C ILE A 61 -8.39 -17.67 -10.46
N VAL A 62 -7.66 -18.58 -9.82
CA VAL A 62 -8.06 -19.99 -9.73
C VAL A 62 -9.27 -20.11 -8.82
N ALA A 63 -10.30 -20.82 -9.30
CA ALA A 63 -11.59 -20.96 -8.64
C ALA A 63 -11.48 -21.64 -7.26
N ASP A 64 -12.01 -20.93 -6.27
CA ASP A 64 -12.60 -21.38 -5.00
C ASP A 64 -11.76 -21.98 -3.87
N LYS A 65 -10.69 -22.76 -4.08
CA LYS A 65 -10.17 -23.57 -2.95
C LYS A 65 -8.94 -23.05 -2.21
N ASP A 66 -8.14 -22.17 -2.83
CA ASP A 66 -6.87 -21.72 -2.23
C ASP A 66 -6.89 -20.26 -1.76
N GLN A 67 -8.04 -19.57 -1.81
CA GLN A 67 -8.14 -18.12 -1.55
C GLN A 67 -8.06 -17.69 -0.07
N MET A 68 -7.42 -18.49 0.76
CA MET A 68 -7.13 -18.13 2.14
C MET A 68 -5.95 -17.16 2.23
N CYS A 69 -5.92 -16.34 3.28
CA CYS A 69 -4.72 -15.61 3.65
C CYS A 69 -3.66 -16.62 4.15
N PRO A 70 -2.44 -16.68 3.58
CA PRO A 70 -1.43 -17.66 3.97
C PRO A 70 -0.84 -17.43 5.38
N ILE A 71 -1.18 -16.32 6.03
CA ILE A 71 -0.70 -15.99 7.38
C ILE A 71 -1.71 -16.40 8.44
N CYS A 72 -2.94 -15.88 8.36
CA CYS A 72 -3.96 -16.13 9.36
C CYS A 72 -4.90 -17.30 9.00
N LEU A 73 -4.74 -17.89 7.80
CA LEU A 73 -5.57 -18.96 7.26
C LEU A 73 -7.07 -18.59 7.11
N SER A 74 -7.41 -17.31 7.27
CA SER A 74 -8.76 -16.80 7.09
C SER A 74 -9.22 -16.98 5.64
N THR A 75 -10.41 -17.55 5.49
CA THR A 75 -11.14 -17.64 4.23
C THR A 75 -11.70 -16.28 3.82
N PHE A 76 -12.20 -16.19 2.58
CA PHE A 76 -12.94 -15.01 2.14
C PHE A 76 -14.15 -14.69 3.04
N GLU A 77 -14.86 -15.70 3.54
CA GLU A 77 -15.99 -15.52 4.47
C GLU A 77 -15.53 -14.96 5.83
N ASP A 78 -14.40 -15.44 6.35
CA ASP A 78 -13.82 -14.89 7.58
C ASP A 78 -13.41 -13.43 7.40
N LEU A 79 -12.82 -13.09 6.24
CA LEU A 79 -12.43 -11.71 5.92
C LEU A 79 -13.65 -10.80 5.79
N LYS A 80 -14.79 -11.30 5.26
CA LYS A 80 -16.07 -10.58 5.26
C LYS A 80 -16.51 -10.19 6.67
N ASN A 81 -16.44 -11.12 7.62
CA ASN A 81 -16.77 -10.82 9.02
C ASN A 81 -15.80 -9.80 9.65
N ALA A 82 -14.51 -9.86 9.27
CA ALA A 82 -13.48 -8.96 9.78
C ALA A 82 -13.39 -7.61 9.05
N SER A 83 -14.20 -7.38 8.00
CA SER A 83 -14.10 -6.20 7.12
C SER A 83 -12.68 -5.94 6.61
N ALA A 84 -11.96 -7.01 6.28
CA ALA A 84 -10.57 -6.95 5.84
C ALA A 84 -10.46 -7.00 4.32
N ASP A 85 -9.57 -6.19 3.75
CA ASP A 85 -9.29 -6.18 2.31
C ASP A 85 -8.33 -7.31 1.91
N ILE A 86 -8.31 -7.65 0.63
CA ILE A 86 -7.34 -8.59 0.05
C ILE A 86 -6.28 -7.82 -0.71
N CYS A 87 -5.01 -8.02 -0.38
CA CYS A 87 -3.88 -7.31 -0.97
C CYS A 87 -2.95 -8.25 -1.74
N ILE A 88 -2.68 -7.92 -2.99
CA ILE A 88 -1.72 -8.59 -3.87
C ILE A 88 -0.37 -7.90 -3.74
N LEU A 89 0.65 -8.64 -3.30
CA LEU A 89 1.98 -8.10 -2.98
C LEU A 89 2.84 -7.88 -4.23
N ASP A 90 3.08 -8.95 -4.96
CA ASP A 90 3.92 -8.90 -6.16
C ASP A 90 3.44 -9.88 -7.23
N HIS A 91 2.93 -11.05 -6.86
CA HIS A 91 2.30 -11.97 -7.80
C HIS A 91 0.85 -12.18 -7.35
N PRO A 92 -0.11 -12.44 -8.25
CA PRO A 92 -1.50 -12.67 -7.86
C PRO A 92 -1.71 -13.86 -6.90
N GLU A 93 -0.79 -14.83 -6.92
CA GLU A 93 -0.75 -15.92 -5.93
C GLU A 93 -0.16 -15.49 -4.58
N HIS A 94 0.61 -14.38 -4.56
CA HIS A 94 1.20 -13.80 -3.37
C HIS A 94 0.26 -12.75 -2.79
N ARG A 95 -0.85 -13.23 -2.23
CA ARG A 95 -1.87 -12.39 -1.56
C ARG A 95 -1.84 -12.56 -0.05
N VAL A 96 -2.28 -11.53 0.66
CA VAL A 96 -2.51 -11.52 2.11
C VAL A 96 -3.72 -10.64 2.41
N CYS A 97 -4.34 -10.77 3.59
CA CYS A 97 -5.32 -9.79 4.03
C CYS A 97 -4.64 -8.52 4.55
N SER A 98 -5.34 -7.38 4.51
CA SER A 98 -4.80 -6.07 4.91
C SER A 98 -4.32 -6.02 6.37
N HIS A 99 -4.99 -6.73 7.28
CA HIS A 99 -4.55 -6.87 8.68
C HIS A 99 -3.20 -7.59 8.79
N CYS A 100 -3.01 -8.68 8.04
CA CYS A 100 -1.75 -9.42 8.03
C CYS A 100 -0.64 -8.63 7.33
N LEU A 101 -0.96 -7.88 6.27
CA LEU A 101 -0.01 -6.97 5.63
C LEU A 101 0.50 -5.91 6.62
N SER A 102 -0.42 -5.22 7.30
CA SER A 102 -0.08 -4.23 8.33
C SER A 102 0.80 -4.84 9.43
N SER A 103 0.46 -6.05 9.88
CA SER A 103 1.23 -6.77 10.90
C SER A 103 2.63 -7.15 10.41
N LEU A 104 2.78 -7.59 9.15
CA LEU A 104 4.09 -7.88 8.56
C LEU A 104 4.98 -6.64 8.50
N VAL A 105 4.42 -5.51 8.08
CA VAL A 105 5.16 -4.24 8.01
C VAL A 105 5.57 -3.78 9.41
N ALA A 106 4.66 -3.85 10.39
CA ALA A 106 4.94 -3.48 11.78
C ALA A 106 5.99 -4.39 12.44
N ALA A 107 5.92 -5.69 12.19
CA ALA A 107 6.87 -6.67 12.74
C ALA A 107 8.27 -6.61 12.11
N ASN A 108 8.44 -5.81 11.05
CA ASN A 108 9.69 -5.76 10.28
C ASN A 108 10.88 -5.12 11.03
N GLY A 109 10.65 -4.53 12.21
CA GLY A 109 11.71 -4.05 13.08
C GLY A 109 12.62 -3.00 12.45
N GLY A 110 12.07 -2.16 11.56
CA GLY A 110 12.80 -1.08 10.88
C GLY A 110 13.65 -1.52 9.68
N ARG A 111 13.55 -2.77 9.21
CA ARG A 111 14.19 -3.16 7.94
C ARG A 111 13.51 -2.45 6.76
N ASN A 112 14.25 -2.33 5.66
CA ASN A 112 13.76 -1.70 4.42
C ASN A 112 13.01 -2.68 3.49
N HIS A 113 12.71 -3.89 3.93
CA HIS A 113 11.97 -4.87 3.13
C HIS A 113 11.24 -5.87 4.02
N ILE A 114 10.12 -6.41 3.56
CA ILE A 114 9.47 -7.59 4.13
C ILE A 114 9.72 -8.81 3.23
N ALA A 115 9.59 -10.01 3.79
CA ALA A 115 9.60 -11.24 3.02
C ALA A 115 8.17 -11.63 2.63
N CYS A 116 7.93 -11.92 1.36
CA CYS A 116 6.66 -12.46 0.89
C CYS A 116 6.38 -13.79 1.61
N PRO A 117 5.21 -13.97 2.27
CA PRO A 117 4.88 -15.22 2.94
C PRO A 117 4.83 -16.44 2.00
N GLY A 118 4.41 -16.24 0.75
CA GLY A 118 4.35 -17.29 -0.28
C GLY A 118 5.73 -17.72 -0.81
N CYS A 119 6.46 -16.81 -1.46
CA CYS A 119 7.72 -17.15 -2.15
C CYS A 119 9.01 -16.79 -1.40
N ARG A 120 8.92 -16.16 -0.23
CA ARG A 120 10.06 -15.59 0.54
C ARG A 120 10.86 -14.51 -0.21
N GLY A 121 10.40 -14.09 -1.38
CA GLY A 121 10.98 -12.97 -2.13
C GLY A 121 10.91 -11.67 -1.32
N LYS A 122 11.91 -10.81 -1.49
CA LYS A 122 12.00 -9.52 -0.80
C LYS A 122 11.05 -8.51 -1.46
N ILE A 123 10.28 -7.81 -0.64
CA ILE A 123 9.41 -6.71 -1.05
C ILE A 123 9.90 -5.45 -0.33
N SER A 124 10.42 -4.49 -1.10
CA SER A 124 10.96 -3.23 -0.57
C SER A 124 9.91 -2.39 0.13
N LEU A 125 10.33 -1.66 1.17
CA LEU A 125 9.53 -0.66 1.90
C LEU A 125 10.07 0.75 1.60
N PRO A 126 9.23 1.81 1.67
CA PRO A 126 7.82 1.77 2.04
C PRO A 126 6.91 1.20 0.93
N LEU A 127 5.79 0.59 1.33
CA LEU A 127 4.75 0.13 0.39
C LEU A 127 3.84 1.29 0.04
N VAL A 128 3.44 1.38 -1.23
CA VAL A 128 2.34 2.24 -1.68
C VAL A 128 1.14 1.36 -1.90
N GLU A 129 0.07 1.58 -1.14
CA GLU A 129 -1.15 0.76 -1.22
C GLU A 129 -2.17 1.41 -2.14
N ASN A 130 -2.33 0.85 -3.33
CA ASN A 130 -3.42 1.21 -4.23
C ASN A 130 -4.63 0.35 -3.88
N LYS A 131 -5.81 0.95 -3.76
CA LYS A 131 -7.01 0.23 -3.32
C LYS A 131 -8.15 0.38 -4.32
N ILE A 132 -8.71 -0.75 -4.75
CA ILE A 132 -9.97 -0.79 -5.49
C ILE A 132 -11.09 -1.09 -4.50
N TYR A 133 -12.13 -0.27 -4.50
CA TYR A 133 -13.27 -0.40 -3.57
C TYR A 133 -14.57 0.00 -4.25
N GLN A 134 -15.70 -0.45 -3.69
CA GLN A 134 -17.02 0.02 -4.08
C GLN A 134 -17.38 1.26 -3.25
N ASN A 135 -17.76 2.35 -3.91
CA ASN A 135 -18.21 3.58 -3.26
C ASN A 135 -19.67 3.46 -2.78
N SER A 136 -20.18 4.48 -2.08
CA SER A 136 -21.55 4.50 -1.55
C SER A 136 -22.65 4.51 -2.62
N GLU A 137 -22.31 4.86 -3.86
CA GLU A 137 -23.23 4.85 -5.01
C GLU A 137 -23.21 3.51 -5.76
N GLY A 138 -22.42 2.54 -5.28
CA GLY A 138 -22.30 1.21 -5.87
C GLY A 138 -21.30 1.13 -7.03
N HIS A 139 -20.56 2.20 -7.33
CA HIS A 139 -19.54 2.22 -8.37
C HIS A 139 -18.17 1.79 -7.84
N PHE A 140 -17.39 1.09 -8.66
CA PHE A 140 -16.02 0.71 -8.30
C PHE A 140 -15.04 1.83 -8.61
N GLU A 141 -14.23 2.18 -7.61
CA GLU A 141 -13.24 3.24 -7.67
C GLU A 141 -11.85 2.73 -7.28
N LEU A 142 -10.82 3.43 -7.78
CA LEU A 142 -9.43 3.21 -7.46
C LEU A 142 -8.90 4.41 -6.69
N SER A 143 -8.55 4.18 -5.44
CA SER A 143 -7.73 5.08 -4.65
C SER A 143 -6.26 4.76 -4.92
N ILE A 144 -5.50 5.77 -5.35
CA ILE A 144 -4.05 5.68 -5.47
C ILE A 144 -3.46 6.10 -4.13
N GLY A 145 -2.76 5.18 -3.47
CA GLY A 145 -2.16 5.46 -2.17
C GLY A 145 -1.04 6.49 -2.24
N GLY A 146 -0.89 7.26 -1.16
CA GLY A 146 0.42 7.77 -0.77
C GLY A 146 1.26 6.63 -0.15
N PRO A 147 2.55 6.84 0.15
CA PRO A 147 3.33 5.86 0.91
C PRO A 147 2.56 5.49 2.19
N SER A 148 2.37 4.17 2.41
CA SER A 148 1.55 3.61 3.48
C SER A 148 1.88 4.31 4.80
N SER A 149 0.89 4.99 5.36
CA SER A 149 0.99 6.00 6.43
C SER A 149 1.35 5.42 7.81
N THR A 150 2.16 4.38 7.86
CA THR A 150 2.86 3.96 9.08
C THR A 150 4.00 4.92 9.42
N THR A 151 4.52 5.68 8.46
CA THR A 151 5.24 6.92 8.75
C THR A 151 4.22 8.02 9.01
N ARG A 152 3.72 8.12 10.25
CA ARG A 152 3.38 9.44 10.78
C ARG A 152 4.66 10.24 10.70
N VAL A 153 4.82 11.05 9.65
CA VAL A 153 5.72 12.19 9.72
C VAL A 153 5.16 13.03 10.85
N LEU A 154 5.78 12.93 12.02
CA LEU A 154 5.57 13.88 13.09
C LEU A 154 6.15 15.18 12.56
N SER A 155 5.31 15.98 11.90
CA SER A 155 5.63 17.36 11.60
C SER A 155 5.76 18.05 12.95
N PHE A 156 7.00 18.22 13.41
CA PHE A 156 7.28 19.08 14.55
C PHE A 156 6.89 20.51 14.15
N PRO A 157 6.18 21.26 15.01
CA PRO A 157 6.10 22.70 14.80
C PRO A 157 7.53 23.22 14.82
N ALA A 158 7.94 23.86 13.73
CA ALA A 158 9.15 24.66 13.72
C ALA A 158 8.90 25.87 14.63
N SER A 159 9.07 25.66 15.94
CA SER A 159 9.19 26.77 16.87
C SER A 159 10.61 27.29 16.75
N ASP A 160 10.74 28.33 15.92
CA ASP A 160 11.69 29.42 16.02
C ASP A 160 12.90 29.15 16.92
N LEU A 161 13.94 28.57 16.32
CA LEU A 161 15.27 28.47 16.94
C LEU A 161 15.98 29.83 16.99
N ASP A 162 15.40 30.86 16.37
CA ASP A 162 15.91 32.24 16.34
C ASP A 162 15.68 32.98 17.66
N ASP A 163 14.61 32.65 18.40
CA ASP A 163 14.29 33.29 19.69
C ASP A 163 15.27 32.88 20.84
N LEU A 164 16.01 31.78 20.68
CA LEU A 164 17.02 31.34 21.66
C LEU A 164 18.41 31.96 21.45
N LEU A 165 18.64 32.68 20.35
CA LEU A 165 19.91 33.37 20.08
C LEU A 165 19.83 34.89 20.27
N ALA A 166 18.62 35.43 20.46
CA ALA A 166 18.38 36.88 20.55
C ALA A 166 18.26 37.39 22.00
N HIS A 167 19.14 36.97 22.91
CA HIS A 167 19.26 37.64 24.22
C HIS A 167 20.74 38.00 24.48
N PRO A 168 21.21 39.18 24.03
CA PRO A 168 22.41 39.77 24.57
C PRO A 168 22.12 40.20 26.01
N HIS A 169 22.85 39.59 26.93
CA HIS A 169 23.00 39.96 28.33
C HIS A 169 23.13 41.50 28.49
N PRO A 170 22.25 42.20 29.22
CA PRO A 170 22.60 43.50 29.76
C PRO A 170 23.23 43.29 31.13
N HIS A 171 24.53 43.58 31.21
CA HIS A 171 25.14 44.08 32.43
C HIS A 171 24.44 45.39 32.81
N PRO A 172 24.29 45.68 34.12
CA PRO A 172 24.75 47.01 34.53
C PRO A 172 25.65 46.96 35.76
N HIS A 173 26.63 47.86 35.72
CA HIS A 173 27.45 48.31 36.84
C HIS A 173 26.63 49.12 37.85
N GLN A 174 27.04 48.96 39.12
CA GLN A 174 27.18 49.96 40.21
C GLN A 174 26.07 50.99 40.47
N GLU A 175 25.62 51.03 41.73
CA GLU A 175 26.02 52.06 42.70
C GLU A 175 26.35 51.40 44.06
#